data_AF-A0A914T974-F1
#
_entry.id   AF-A0A914T974-F1
#
_cell.length_a   1.000
_cell.length_b   1.000
_cell.length_c   1.000
_cell.angle_alpha   90.00
_cell.angle_beta   90.00
_cell.angle_gamma   90.00
#
_symmetry.space_group_name_H-M   'P 1'
#
loop_
_entity.id
_entity.type
_entity.pdbx_description
1 polymer ?
#
loop_
_entity_poly.entity_id
_entity_poly.type
_entity_poly.pdbx_seq_one_letter_code
_entity_poly.pdbx_strand_id
1 'polypeptide(L)'
;MKCFHSRQIALIREDSYIPECKENGEFQPLQCNRFNGSCFCVDEITGEILHKSLNGPGEPLPLCGLKALFTCEKLPSKLFCEVDGTISQKTERWYRRGDRCSMYMYDYCSQQSHIPPIPLRSKSDCERFCLPSN
;
A
#
# COMPACT_ATOMS: atom_id res chain seq x y z
N MET A 1 15.16 -11.64 -2.56
CA MET A 1 16.30 -11.02 -3.28
C MET A 1 16.01 -10.72 -4.76
N LYS A 2 14.75 -10.73 -5.24
CA LYS A 2 14.44 -10.48 -6.67
C LYS A 2 14.86 -9.09 -7.15
N CYS A 3 14.79 -8.08 -6.27
CA CYS A 3 15.17 -6.71 -6.63
C CYS A 3 16.67 -6.60 -6.93
N PHE A 4 17.55 -7.15 -6.08
CA PHE A 4 19.00 -7.09 -6.32
C PHE A 4 19.41 -7.74 -7.63
N HIS A 5 18.82 -8.89 -7.96
CA HIS A 5 19.06 -9.55 -9.24
C HIS A 5 18.59 -8.70 -10.43
N SER A 6 17.37 -8.15 -10.35
CA SER A 6 16.81 -7.26 -11.38
C SER A 6 17.67 -6.01 -11.57
N ARG A 7 18.17 -5.43 -10.46
CA ARG A 7 19.06 -4.26 -10.46
C ARG A 7 20.40 -4.56 -11.13
N GLN A 8 21.02 -5.70 -10.83
CA GLN A 8 22.28 -6.10 -11.48
C GLN A 8 22.10 -6.28 -12.99
N ILE A 9 21.02 -6.93 -13.41
CA ILE A 9 20.70 -7.08 -14.83
C ILE A 9 20.50 -5.71 -15.51
N ALA A 10 19.73 -4.82 -14.89
CA ALA A 10 19.49 -3.48 -15.43
C ALA A 10 20.79 -2.66 -15.58
N LEU A 11 21.71 -2.79 -14.61
CA LEU A 11 23.03 -2.15 -14.69
C LEU A 11 23.88 -2.71 -15.83
N ILE A 12 23.91 -4.04 -16.01
CA ILE A 12 24.67 -4.70 -17.08
C ILE A 12 24.12 -4.35 -18.46
N ARG A 13 22.80 -4.18 -18.57
CA ARG A 13 22.11 -3.86 -19.83
C ARG A 13 22.04 -2.37 -20.13
N GLU A 14 22.56 -1.53 -19.23
CA GLU A 14 22.47 -0.06 -19.30
C GLU A 14 21.02 0.42 -19.47
N ASP A 15 20.09 -0.23 -18.78
CA ASP A 15 18.67 0.12 -18.83
C ASP A 15 18.44 1.53 -18.25
N SER A 16 17.58 2.30 -18.90
CA SER A 16 17.19 3.65 -18.44
C SER A 16 16.51 3.66 -17.06
N TYR A 17 15.99 2.50 -16.64
CA TYR A 17 15.37 2.28 -15.34
C TYR A 17 16.17 1.23 -14.57
N ILE A 18 16.73 1.63 -13.42
CA ILE A 18 17.45 0.76 -12.51
C ILE A 18 16.63 0.65 -11.21
N PRO A 19 16.09 -0.53 -10.87
CA PRO A 19 15.30 -0.70 -9.65
C PRO A 19 16.03 -0.28 -8.38
N GLU A 20 15.33 0.44 -7.51
CA GLU A 20 15.77 0.79 -6.16
C GLU A 20 15.30 -0.30 -5.18
N CYS A 21 16.22 -0.80 -4.36
CA CYS A 21 15.96 -1.95 -3.49
C CYS A 21 16.11 -1.55 -2.02
N LYS A 22 15.32 -2.18 -1.15
CA LYS A 22 15.51 -2.17 0.30
C LYS A 22 16.73 -3.00 0.68
N GLU A 23 17.22 -2.86 1.91
CA GLU A 23 18.37 -3.62 2.43
C GLU A 23 18.11 -5.13 2.46
N ASN A 24 16.87 -5.54 2.71
CA ASN A 24 16.42 -6.94 2.62
C ASN A 24 16.27 -7.45 1.18
N GLY A 25 16.53 -6.60 0.18
CA GLY A 25 16.44 -6.85 -1.27
C GLY A 25 15.06 -7.15 -1.82
N GLU A 26 14.04 -6.64 -1.15
CA GLU A 26 12.73 -6.28 -1.72
C GLU A 26 12.84 -4.97 -2.53
N PHE A 27 11.84 -4.68 -3.35
CA PHE A 27 11.76 -3.41 -4.07
C PHE A 27 11.38 -2.29 -3.10
N GLN A 28 11.95 -1.11 -3.27
CA GLN A 28 11.36 0.11 -2.70
C GLN A 28 9.96 0.29 -3.33
N PRO A 29 8.91 0.55 -2.52
CA PRO A 29 7.56 0.62 -3.06
C PRO A 29 7.38 1.78 -4.04
N LEU A 30 8.14 2.86 -3.88
CA LEU A 30 8.27 3.93 -4.87
C LEU A 30 9.49 3.62 -5.76
N GLN A 31 9.28 3.62 -7.07
CA GLN A 31 10.33 3.49 -8.07
C GLN A 31 10.32 4.73 -8.96
N CYS A 32 11.50 5.24 -9.29
CA CYS A 32 11.64 6.42 -10.14
C CYS A 32 12.60 6.14 -11.30
N ASN A 33 12.12 6.38 -12.52
CA ASN A 33 12.95 6.39 -13.71
C ASN A 33 13.63 7.77 -13.82
N ARG A 34 14.93 7.82 -13.53
CA ARG A 34 15.72 9.06 -13.53
C ARG A 34 15.91 9.66 -14.92
N PHE A 35 15.74 8.87 -15.98
CA PHE A 35 15.91 9.33 -17.35
C PHE A 35 14.75 10.21 -17.82
N ASN A 36 13.51 9.82 -17.51
CA ASN A 36 12.31 10.57 -17.90
C ASN A 36 11.62 11.30 -16.73
N GLY A 37 12.13 11.16 -15.51
CA GLY A 37 11.60 11.80 -14.30
C GLY A 37 10.29 11.19 -13.79
N SER A 38 9.81 10.09 -14.37
CA SER A 38 8.56 9.44 -13.94
C SER A 38 8.77 8.56 -12.71
N CYS A 39 7.83 8.62 -11.76
CA CYS A 39 7.78 7.72 -10.61
C CYS A 39 6.48 6.90 -10.60
N PHE A 40 6.57 5.67 -10.11
CA PHE A 40 5.47 4.72 -10.06
C PHE A 40 5.56 3.83 -8.82
N CYS A 41 4.43 3.29 -8.37
CA CYS A 41 4.44 2.35 -7.26
C CYS A 41 4.58 0.92 -7.78
N VAL A 42 5.38 0.12 -7.08
CA VAL A 42 5.53 -1.32 -7.33
C VAL A 42 5.13 -2.13 -6.11
N ASP A 43 4.79 -3.40 -6.32
CA ASP A 43 4.72 -4.38 -5.25
C ASP A 43 6.16 -4.68 -4.77
N GLU A 44 6.36 -4.65 -3.46
CA GLU A 44 7.69 -4.77 -2.84
C GLU A 44 8.30 -6.17 -3.04
N ILE A 45 7.47 -7.19 -3.25
CA ILE A 45 7.90 -8.59 -3.40
C ILE A 45 8.06 -8.95 -4.88
N THR A 46 7.06 -8.63 -5.71
CA THR A 46 7.05 -9.03 -7.13
C THR A 46 7.75 -8.03 -8.04
N GLY A 47 7.79 -6.75 -7.66
CA GLY A 47 8.26 -5.65 -8.51
C GLY A 47 7.24 -5.22 -9.58
N GLU A 48 6.02 -5.78 -9.55
CA GLU A 48 4.97 -5.43 -10.50
C GLU A 48 4.49 -4.00 -10.28
N ILE A 49 4.31 -3.26 -11.38
CA ILE A 49 3.78 -1.90 -11.34
C ILE A 49 2.33 -1.97 -10.88
N LEU A 50 2.07 -1.42 -9.69
CA LEU A 50 0.75 -1.42 -9.09
C LEU A 50 -0.15 -0.32 -9.68
N HIS A 51 0.44 0.83 -9.95
CA HIS A 51 -0.19 1.96 -10.64
C HIS A 51 0.90 2.92 -11.07
N LYS A 52 0.80 3.39 -12.31
CA LYS A 52 1.66 4.45 -12.82
C LYS A 52 1.05 5.78 -12.37
N SER A 53 1.87 6.65 -11.82
CA SER A 53 1.46 8.04 -11.68
C SER A 53 1.36 8.64 -13.08
N LEU A 54 0.29 9.39 -13.37
CA LEU A 54 0.17 10.20 -14.60
C LEU A 54 1.05 11.46 -14.56
N ASN A 55 1.85 11.62 -13.50
CA ASN A 55 2.26 12.93 -13.02
C ASN A 55 3.63 13.32 -13.58
N GLY A 56 3.64 14.46 -14.27
CA GLY A 56 4.82 15.03 -14.91
C GLY A 56 5.79 15.72 -13.93
N PRO A 57 6.82 16.42 -14.46
CA PRO A 57 7.79 17.15 -13.65
C PRO A 57 7.12 18.22 -12.77
N GLY A 58 7.36 18.18 -11.46
CA GLY A 58 6.93 19.22 -10.51
C GLY A 58 5.72 18.89 -9.63
N GLU A 59 5.08 17.74 -9.82
CA GLU A 59 3.95 17.27 -9.00
C GLU A 59 4.38 16.34 -7.85
N PRO A 60 3.59 16.25 -6.76
CA PRO A 60 3.93 15.42 -5.61
C PRO A 60 4.05 13.93 -5.96
N LEU A 61 5.03 13.27 -5.34
CA LEU A 61 5.30 11.84 -5.52
C LEU A 61 4.09 10.98 -5.12
N PRO A 62 3.86 9.83 -5.80
CA PRO A 62 2.76 8.94 -5.43
C PRO A 62 3.00 8.32 -4.06
N LEU A 63 1.92 8.16 -3.29
CA LEU A 63 1.95 7.51 -1.97
C LEU A 63 2.06 5.99 -2.15
N CYS A 64 3.29 5.47 -2.12
CA CYS A 64 3.57 4.04 -2.23
C CYS A 64 3.77 3.38 -0.86
N GLY A 65 3.69 2.04 -0.79
CA GLY A 65 3.96 1.29 0.44
C GLY A 65 2.81 1.29 1.46
N LEU A 66 1.64 1.80 1.08
CA LEU A 66 0.48 1.89 1.97
C LEU A 66 -0.02 0.51 2.46
N LYS A 67 0.31 -0.58 1.75
CA LYS A 67 -0.07 -1.95 2.14
C LYS A 67 0.36 -2.29 3.57
N ALA A 68 1.52 -1.81 4.03
CA ALA A 68 2.00 -2.05 5.39
C ALA A 68 1.22 -1.26 6.48
N LEU A 69 0.49 -0.21 6.09
CA LEU A 69 -0.32 0.58 7.03
C LEU A 69 -1.72 0.01 7.22
N PHE A 70 -2.21 -0.76 6.24
CA PHE A 70 -3.55 -1.31 6.27
C PHE A 70 -3.61 -2.68 6.95
N THR A 71 -4.70 -2.96 7.65
CA THR A 71 -5.00 -4.30 8.18
C THR A 71 -5.99 -5.04 7.29
N CYS A 72 -5.71 -6.33 7.10
CA CYS A 72 -6.60 -7.29 6.45
C CYS A 72 -7.57 -7.96 7.44
N GLU A 73 -7.45 -7.68 8.74
CA GLU A 73 -8.25 -8.29 9.80
C GLU A 73 -9.33 -7.32 10.32
N LYS A 74 -10.32 -7.87 11.02
CA LYS A 74 -11.28 -7.03 11.74
C LYS A 74 -10.60 -6.40 12.93
N LEU A 75 -10.77 -5.09 13.08
CA LEU A 75 -10.37 -4.40 14.29
C LEU A 75 -11.38 -4.63 15.42
N PRO A 76 -10.94 -4.62 16.68
CA PRO A 76 -11.84 -4.67 17.83
C PRO A 76 -12.88 -3.55 17.79
N SER A 77 -14.09 -3.85 18.26
CA SER A 77 -15.14 -2.83 18.38
C SER A 77 -14.80 -1.87 19.52
N LYS A 78 -15.00 -0.57 19.29
CA LYS A 78 -14.85 0.50 20.28
C LYS A 78 -16.08 1.38 20.26
N LEU A 79 -16.85 1.39 21.35
CA LEU A 79 -18.03 2.26 21.43
C LEU A 79 -17.66 3.73 21.64
N PHE A 80 -16.53 3.99 22.32
CA PHE A 80 -16.04 5.32 22.61
C PHE A 80 -14.65 5.53 22.00
N CYS A 81 -14.40 6.75 21.54
CA CYS A 81 -13.11 7.18 21.06
C CYS A 81 -12.16 7.46 22.23
N GLU A 82 -10.91 7.00 22.13
CA GLU A 82 -9.97 7.02 23.26
C GLU A 82 -9.51 8.44 23.63
N VAL A 83 -9.48 9.35 22.66
CA VAL A 83 -8.91 10.69 22.84
C VAL A 83 -9.91 11.66 23.49
N ASP A 84 -11.16 11.64 23.04
CA ASP A 84 -12.17 12.63 23.43
C ASP A 84 -13.40 12.00 24.12
N GLY A 85 -13.43 10.67 24.27
CA GLY A 85 -14.56 9.96 24.87
C GLY A 85 -15.85 10.02 24.06
N THR A 86 -15.81 10.54 22.83
CA THR A 86 -17.01 10.65 21.99
C THR A 86 -17.49 9.28 21.53
N ILE A 87 -18.77 9.16 21.22
CA ILE A 87 -19.33 7.91 20.68
C ILE A 87 -18.79 7.71 19.26
N SER A 88 -18.29 6.51 18.99
CA SER A 88 -17.76 6.16 17.68
C SER A 88 -18.85 6.14 16.60
N GLN A 89 -18.48 6.53 15.39
CA GLN A 89 -19.39 6.50 14.24
C GLN A 89 -19.28 5.16 13.53
N LYS A 90 -20.42 4.55 13.19
CA LYS A 90 -20.40 3.31 12.40
C LYS A 90 -20.10 3.61 10.93
N THR A 91 -19.10 2.94 10.36
CA THR A 91 -18.74 3.07 8.94
C THR A 91 -18.40 1.71 8.34
N GLU A 92 -18.64 1.52 7.05
CA GLU A 92 -18.31 0.27 6.37
C GLU A 92 -16.81 0.16 6.10
N ARG A 93 -16.23 -0.99 6.44
CA ARG A 93 -14.83 -1.33 6.13
C ARG A 93 -14.72 -2.76 5.61
N TRP A 94 -13.60 -3.07 4.98
CA TRP A 94 -13.34 -4.37 4.36
C TRP A 94 -12.25 -5.12 5.09
N TYR A 95 -12.38 -6.44 5.14
CA TYR A 95 -11.39 -7.35 5.72
C TYR A 95 -11.38 -8.66 4.93
N ARG A 96 -10.29 -9.42 5.07
CA ARG A 96 -10.16 -10.74 4.48
C ARG A 96 -10.88 -11.78 5.33
N ARG A 97 -11.78 -12.52 4.69
CA ARG A 97 -12.45 -13.70 5.24
C ARG A 97 -12.15 -14.90 4.35
N GLY A 98 -11.13 -15.67 4.71
CA GLY A 98 -10.66 -16.79 3.89
C GLY A 98 -10.01 -16.30 2.60
N ASP A 99 -10.65 -16.59 1.47
CA ASP A 99 -10.22 -16.26 0.10
C ASP A 99 -10.98 -15.06 -0.50
N ARG A 100 -11.82 -14.39 0.30
CA ARG A 100 -12.64 -13.27 -0.16
C ARG A 100 -12.55 -12.08 0.77
N CYS A 101 -12.81 -10.90 0.21
CA CYS A 101 -13.01 -9.69 0.98
C CYS A 101 -14.49 -9.54 1.38
N SER A 102 -14.72 -9.28 2.66
CA SER A 102 -16.04 -9.11 3.26
C SER A 102 -16.13 -7.75 3.95
N MET A 103 -17.32 -7.14 3.94
CA MET A 103 -17.60 -5.91 4.65
C MET A 103 -17.90 -6.17 6.14
N TYR A 104 -17.55 -5.23 7.00
CA TYR A 104 -18.00 -5.16 8.39
C TYR A 104 -18.21 -3.70 8.83
N MET A 105 -19.04 -3.52 9.87
CA MET A 105 -19.24 -2.22 10.51
C MET A 105 -18.08 -1.93 11.46
N TYR A 106 -17.33 -0.88 11.16
CA TYR A 106 -16.19 -0.39 11.92
C TYR A 106 -16.57 0.83 12.75
N ASP A 107 -15.95 0.95 13.91
CA ASP A 107 -16.11 2.05 14.85
C ASP A 107 -15.10 3.16 14.57
N TYR A 108 -15.55 4.20 13.86
CA TYR A 108 -14.75 5.31 13.39
C TYR A 108 -14.60 6.43 14.42
N CYS A 109 -13.35 6.85 14.60
CA CYS A 109 -12.96 8.03 15.35
C CYS A 109 -12.07 8.89 14.46
N SER A 110 -12.45 10.14 14.21
CA SER A 110 -11.76 11.06 13.28
C SER A 110 -10.28 11.22 13.63
N GLN A 111 -9.99 11.47 14.91
CA GLN A 111 -8.65 11.69 15.43
C GLN A 111 -7.73 10.47 15.41
N GLN A 112 -8.29 9.27 15.18
CA GLN A 112 -7.53 8.01 15.16
C GLN A 112 -7.53 7.35 13.79
N SER A 113 -8.17 7.96 12.79
CA SER A 113 -8.43 7.33 11.49
C SER A 113 -7.20 7.15 10.58
N HIS A 114 -6.09 7.81 10.91
CA HIS A 114 -4.82 7.72 10.22
C HIS A 114 -3.77 6.90 10.98
N ILE A 115 -4.11 6.41 12.19
CA ILE A 115 -3.18 5.67 13.04
C ILE A 115 -3.25 4.19 12.66
N PRO A 116 -2.12 3.55 12.27
CA PRO A 116 -2.10 2.12 11.98
C PRO A 116 -2.43 1.27 13.21
N PRO A 117 -3.07 0.10 13.04
CA PRO A 117 -3.51 -0.50 11.77
C PRO A 117 -4.74 0.21 11.16
N ILE A 118 -4.65 0.63 9.90
CA ILE A 118 -5.72 1.35 9.20
C ILE A 118 -6.69 0.35 8.55
N PRO A 119 -8.00 0.39 8.81
CA PRO A 119 -8.95 -0.50 8.16
C PRO A 119 -9.20 -0.08 6.70
N LEU A 120 -9.39 -1.08 5.84
CA LEU A 120 -9.57 -0.87 4.39
C LEU A 120 -10.94 -0.26 4.07
N ARG A 121 -10.94 0.80 3.28
CA ARG A 121 -12.15 1.57 2.95
C ARG A 121 -12.90 1.04 1.73
N SER A 122 -12.22 0.30 0.85
CA SER A 122 -12.81 -0.22 -0.38
C SER A 122 -12.60 -1.73 -0.54
N LYS A 123 -13.51 -2.39 -1.27
CA LYS A 123 -13.39 -3.81 -1.61
C LYS A 123 -12.16 -4.07 -2.47
N SER A 124 -11.91 -3.21 -3.46
CA SER A 124 -10.79 -3.32 -4.38
C SER A 124 -9.44 -3.23 -3.66
N ASP A 125 -9.30 -2.33 -2.69
CA ASP A 125 -8.07 -2.26 -1.89
C ASP A 125 -7.89 -3.50 -1.02
N CYS A 126 -8.97 -4.05 -0.48
CA CYS A 126 -8.90 -5.32 0.24
C CYS A 126 -8.48 -6.47 -0.67
N GLU A 127 -9.08 -6.62 -1.84
CA GLU A 127 -8.75 -7.69 -2.79
C GLU A 127 -7.28 -7.57 -3.20
N ARG A 128 -6.84 -6.35 -3.50
CA ARG A 128 -5.46 -6.05 -3.89
C ARG A 128 -4.44 -6.26 -2.77
N PHE A 129 -4.75 -5.85 -1.54
CA PHE A 129 -3.76 -5.88 -0.45
C PHE A 129 -3.79 -7.19 0.34
N CYS A 130 -4.93 -7.88 0.39
CA CYS A 130 -5.13 -9.01 1.28
C CYS A 130 -5.25 -10.36 0.59
N LEU A 131 -5.64 -10.41 -0.68
CA LEU A 131 -5.75 -11.66 -1.43
C LEU A 131 -4.48 -11.90 -2.26
N PRO A 132 -4.09 -13.16 -2.49
CA PRO A 132 -2.99 -13.49 -3.38
C PRO A 132 -3.32 -13.07 -4.82
N SER A 133 -2.34 -12.51 -5.54
CA SER A 133 -2.43 -12.33 -6.99
C SER A 133 -2.49 -13.70 -7.66
N ASN A 134 -3.49 -13.90 -8.52
CA ASN A 134 -3.71 -15.15 -9.26
C ASN A 134 -2.81 -15.22 -10.50
#